data_AF-A0A6A3QYX8-F1
#
_entry.id   AF-A0A6A3QYX8-F1
#
_cell.length_a   1.000
_cell.length_b   1.000
_cell.length_c   1.000
_cell.angle_alpha   90.00
_cell.angle_beta   90.00
_cell.angle_gamma   90.00
#
_symmetry.space_group_name_H-M   'P 1'
#
loop_
_entity.id
_entity.type
_entity.pdbx_description
1 polymer ?
#
loop_
_entity_poly.entity_id
_entity_poly.type
_entity_poly.pdbx_seq_one_letter_code
_entity_poly.pdbx_strand_id
1 'polypeptide(L)'
;MDGAAANGHLAMVQWLHTYRTEGCTTAAMDGAAANGHLEVVKWLHGHRSEGCTTAAMDDAAKNGHMDVVQWLHRNRGEGCSTDAMRNAAGTGLLKMVQWLDRNRHEGCTSRAMDAAASGGHFEILLFLRSERIEGCSRNAAFEAQRKKRVDVLAWLQEHYPDAPGPQRRVRICHLA
;
A
#
# COMPACT_ATOMS: atom_id res chain seq x y z
N MET A 1 17.82 12.59 14.97
CA MET A 1 16.71 13.37 14.36
C MET A 1 15.62 12.46 13.82
N ASP A 2 15.98 11.33 13.20
CA ASP A 2 15.05 10.36 12.60
C ASP A 2 13.87 9.97 13.50
N GLY A 3 14.12 9.57 14.74
CA GLY A 3 13.04 9.24 15.68
C GLY A 3 12.11 10.42 16.01
N ALA A 4 12.63 11.65 16.09
CA ALA A 4 11.79 12.83 16.30
C ALA A 4 10.90 13.11 15.09
N ALA A 5 11.44 12.91 13.88
CA ALA A 5 10.70 13.09 12.64
C ALA A 5 9.58 12.03 12.49
N ALA A 6 9.90 10.76 12.75
CA ALA A 6 8.94 9.67 12.68
C ALA A 6 7.77 9.79 13.66
N ASN A 7 7.95 10.52 14.77
CA ASN A 7 6.90 10.79 15.76
C ASN A 7 6.25 12.19 15.58
N GLY A 8 6.58 12.92 14.52
CA GLY A 8 5.91 14.19 14.21
C GLY A 8 6.36 15.38 15.07
N HIS A 9 7.44 15.24 15.83
CA HIS A 9 7.94 16.26 16.75
C HIS A 9 8.72 17.36 16.00
N LEU A 10 8.02 18.18 15.20
CA LEU A 10 8.62 19.22 14.36
C LEU A 10 9.55 20.17 15.14
N ALA A 11 9.12 20.63 16.32
CA ALA A 11 9.94 21.52 17.15
C ALA A 11 11.27 20.87 17.58
N MET A 12 11.24 19.57 17.87
CA MET A 12 12.45 18.82 18.20
C MET A 12 13.34 18.62 16.97
N VAL A 13 12.74 18.36 15.80
CA VAL A 13 13.49 18.27 14.53
C VAL A 13 14.21 19.59 14.23
N GLN A 14 13.51 20.72 14.36
CA GLN A 14 14.08 22.06 14.19
C GLN A 14 15.21 22.32 15.19
N TRP A 15 14.97 22.03 16.47
CA TRP A 15 15.99 22.19 17.50
C TRP A 15 17.24 21.35 17.23
N LEU A 16 17.05 20.06 16.89
CA LEU A 16 18.16 19.17 16.54
C LEU A 16 18.91 19.68 15.31
N HIS A 17 18.24 20.25 14.32
CA HIS A 17 18.90 20.81 13.16
C HIS A 17 19.74 22.04 13.48
N THR A 18 19.25 22.92 14.36
CA THR A 18 19.93 24.17 14.72
C THR A 18 21.10 23.95 15.67
N TYR A 19 20.97 23.03 16.64
CA TYR A 19 21.90 22.93 17.77
C TYR A 19 22.77 21.65 17.76
N ARG A 20 22.58 20.74 16.80
CA ARG A 20 23.32 19.47 16.70
C ARG A 20 23.91 19.29 15.30
N THR A 21 24.95 18.47 15.18
CA THR A 21 25.69 18.26 13.93
C THR A 21 25.56 16.83 13.39
N GLU A 22 24.94 15.93 14.13
CA GLU A 22 24.77 14.51 13.76
C GLU A 22 23.90 14.31 12.52
N GLY A 23 22.99 15.26 12.23
CA GLY A 23 22.11 15.20 11.07
C GLY A 23 20.97 14.18 11.20
N CYS A 24 20.50 13.73 10.03
CA CYS A 24 19.49 12.68 9.88
C CYS A 24 19.87 11.73 8.75
N THR A 25 19.08 10.68 8.57
CA THR A 25 19.12 9.83 7.38
C THR A 25 17.81 9.93 6.60
N THR A 26 17.69 9.22 5.48
CA THR A 26 16.41 9.09 4.76
C THR A 26 15.28 8.57 5.65
N ALA A 27 15.61 7.83 6.72
CA ALA A 27 14.65 7.32 7.69
C ALA A 27 13.84 8.43 8.39
N ALA A 28 14.36 9.66 8.46
CA ALA A 28 13.61 10.78 9.00
C ALA A 28 12.39 11.13 8.13
N MET A 29 12.58 11.26 6.82
CA MET A 29 11.48 11.59 5.90
C MET A 29 10.60 10.38 5.63
N ASP A 30 11.19 9.19 5.49
CA ASP A 30 10.45 7.94 5.33
C ASP A 30 9.54 7.69 6.53
N GLY A 31 10.06 7.81 7.76
CA GLY A 31 9.30 7.63 8.98
C GLY A 31 8.24 8.72 9.19
N ALA A 32 8.55 9.98 8.89
CA ALA A 32 7.56 11.06 8.95
C ALA A 32 6.41 10.85 7.95
N ALA A 33 6.72 10.39 6.74
CA ALA A 33 5.73 10.10 5.72
C ALA A 33 4.87 8.89 6.08
N ALA A 34 5.50 7.81 6.55
CA ALA A 34 4.81 6.60 6.99
C ALA A 34 3.79 6.86 8.10
N ASN A 35 4.03 7.85 8.97
CA ASN A 35 3.15 8.20 10.08
C ASN A 35 2.27 9.45 9.80
N GLY A 36 2.25 9.96 8.58
CA GLY A 36 1.34 11.04 8.18
C GLY A 36 1.75 12.44 8.64
N HIS A 37 3.01 12.65 9.02
CA HIS A 37 3.51 13.91 9.55
C HIS A 37 3.93 14.87 8.42
N LEU A 38 2.95 15.33 7.63
CA LEU A 38 3.19 16.17 6.44
C LEU A 38 4.05 17.42 6.73
N GLU A 39 3.84 18.10 7.85
CA GLU A 39 4.61 19.30 8.19
C GLU A 39 6.09 19.00 8.48
N VAL A 40 6.38 17.82 9.04
CA VAL A 40 7.76 17.34 9.20
C VAL A 40 8.36 17.00 7.83
N VAL A 41 7.61 16.33 6.95
CA VAL A 41 8.06 16.01 5.58
C VAL A 41 8.42 17.27 4.80
N LYS A 42 7.53 18.27 4.79
CA LYS A 42 7.77 19.58 4.15
C LYS A 42 9.01 20.26 4.72
N TRP A 43 9.14 20.26 6.04
CA TRP A 43 10.27 20.91 6.69
C TRP A 43 11.58 20.22 6.34
N LEU A 44 11.64 18.88 6.44
CA LEU A 44 12.82 18.10 6.07
C LEU A 44 13.20 18.33 4.61
N HIS A 45 12.24 18.36 3.69
CA HIS A 45 12.49 18.64 2.28
C HIS A 45 13.14 20.01 2.04
N GLY A 46 12.70 21.05 2.77
CA GLY A 46 13.22 22.41 2.61
C GLY A 46 14.57 22.66 3.28
N HIS A 47 14.98 21.84 4.25
CA HIS A 47 16.14 22.12 5.12
C HIS A 47 17.21 21.03 5.13
N ARG A 48 16.92 19.86 4.55
CA ARG A 48 17.80 18.68 4.55
C ARG A 48 17.96 18.14 3.13
N SER A 49 19.13 17.56 2.84
CA SER A 49 19.49 17.06 1.51
C SER A 49 19.43 15.53 1.42
N GLU A 50 19.27 14.84 2.55
CA GLU A 50 19.21 13.37 2.63
C GLU A 50 18.04 12.79 1.84
N GLY A 51 16.92 13.53 1.76
CA GLY A 51 15.75 13.13 1.00
C GLY A 51 14.96 11.98 1.64
N CYS A 52 14.29 11.19 0.80
CA CYS A 52 13.56 9.99 1.18
C CYS A 52 13.89 8.83 0.23
N THR A 53 13.38 7.65 0.54
CA THR A 53 13.35 6.51 -0.37
C THR A 53 11.94 6.29 -0.91
N THR A 54 11.72 5.26 -1.73
CA THR A 54 10.36 4.85 -2.14
C THR A 54 9.49 4.45 -0.95
N ALA A 55 10.10 4.07 0.20
CA ALA A 55 9.38 3.72 1.41
C ALA A 55 8.48 4.86 1.92
N ALA A 56 8.89 6.12 1.76
CA ALA A 56 8.06 7.26 2.16
C ALA A 56 6.67 7.23 1.50
N MET A 57 6.60 7.02 0.18
CA MET A 57 5.32 6.98 -0.53
C MET A 57 4.61 5.64 -0.35
N ASP A 58 5.35 4.52 -0.33
CA ASP A 58 4.79 3.18 -0.15
C ASP A 58 4.08 3.03 1.20
N ASP A 59 4.73 3.46 2.29
CA ASP A 59 4.17 3.36 3.63
C ASP A 59 3.11 4.44 3.90
N ALA A 60 3.27 5.65 3.37
CA ALA A 60 2.20 6.66 3.42
C ALA A 60 0.93 6.15 2.69
N ALA A 61 1.09 5.49 1.54
CA ALA A 61 -0.02 4.89 0.80
C ALA A 61 -0.68 3.75 1.57
N LYS A 62 0.13 2.85 2.14
CA LYS A 62 -0.33 1.74 3.00
C LYS A 62 -1.13 2.21 4.21
N ASN A 63 -0.68 3.28 4.87
CA ASN A 63 -1.31 3.81 6.08
C ASN A 63 -2.41 4.85 5.78
N GLY A 64 -2.68 5.17 4.51
CA GLY A 64 -3.79 6.03 4.10
C GLY A 64 -3.52 7.54 4.20
N HIS A 65 -2.26 7.95 4.30
CA HIS A 65 -1.84 9.36 4.36
C HIS A 65 -1.84 10.00 2.97
N MET A 66 -3.04 10.24 2.42
CA MET A 66 -3.25 10.78 1.07
C MET A 66 -2.57 12.13 0.84
N ASP A 67 -2.63 13.02 1.82
CA ASP A 67 -2.00 14.34 1.79
C ASP A 67 -0.48 14.26 1.64
N VAL A 68 0.16 13.35 2.39
CA VAL A 68 1.58 13.04 2.26
C VAL A 68 1.91 12.48 0.89
N VAL A 69 1.14 11.49 0.40
CA VAL A 69 1.37 10.88 -0.93
C VAL A 69 1.27 11.92 -2.05
N GLN A 70 0.23 12.76 -2.03
CA GLN A 70 0.05 13.83 -3.01
C GLN A 70 1.18 14.85 -2.96
N TRP A 71 1.64 15.19 -1.75
CA TRP A 71 2.73 16.12 -1.58
C TRP A 71 4.06 15.54 -2.09
N LEU A 72 4.38 14.30 -1.71
CA LEU A 72 5.58 13.60 -2.19
C LEU A 72 5.58 13.51 -3.72
N HIS A 73 4.46 13.12 -4.33
CA HIS A 73 4.36 13.03 -5.79
C HIS A 73 4.64 14.35 -6.52
N ARG A 74 4.24 15.49 -5.95
CA ARG A 74 4.45 16.81 -6.57
C ARG A 74 5.84 17.37 -6.35
N ASN A 75 6.54 16.95 -5.29
CA ASN A 75 7.77 17.63 -4.83
C ASN A 75 9.01 16.71 -4.81
N ARG A 76 8.85 15.39 -5.02
CA ARG A 76 9.91 14.38 -4.97
C ARG A 76 9.89 13.50 -6.22
N GLY A 77 11.07 13.02 -6.61
CA GLY A 77 11.28 12.24 -7.83
C GLY A 77 11.48 10.75 -7.58
N GLU A 78 11.69 10.34 -6.32
CA GLU A 78 11.96 8.95 -5.92
C GLU A 78 10.78 8.02 -6.21
N GLY A 79 9.58 8.57 -6.13
CA GLY A 79 8.36 7.86 -6.48
C GLY A 79 7.92 6.81 -5.45
N CYS A 80 7.38 5.70 -5.95
CA CYS A 80 6.86 4.59 -5.15
C CYS A 80 7.16 3.28 -5.86
N SER A 81 7.08 2.15 -5.15
CA SER A 81 7.14 0.83 -5.76
C SER A 81 5.74 0.29 -6.05
N THR A 82 5.67 -0.91 -6.63
CA THR A 82 4.39 -1.65 -6.77
C THR A 82 3.74 -1.99 -5.42
N ASP A 83 4.46 -1.82 -4.31
CA ASP A 83 3.95 -2.09 -2.98
C ASP A 83 2.97 -1.01 -2.50
N ALA A 84 3.09 0.25 -2.94
CA ALA A 84 2.09 1.30 -2.63
C ALA A 84 0.68 0.86 -3.03
N MET A 85 0.50 0.45 -4.29
CA MET A 85 -0.77 -0.02 -4.82
C MET A 85 -1.25 -1.30 -4.11
N ARG A 86 -0.34 -2.27 -3.95
CA ARG A 86 -0.66 -3.56 -3.31
C ARG A 86 -1.14 -3.37 -1.87
N ASN A 87 -0.44 -2.56 -1.10
CA ASN A 87 -0.73 -2.34 0.31
C ASN A 87 -2.00 -1.51 0.48
N ALA A 88 -2.21 -0.47 -0.34
CA ALA A 88 -3.46 0.29 -0.36
C ALA A 88 -4.66 -0.61 -0.71
N ALA A 89 -4.50 -1.50 -1.70
CA ALA A 89 -5.52 -2.46 -2.09
C ALA A 89 -5.84 -3.48 -1.00
N GLY A 90 -4.82 -4.03 -0.32
CA GLY A 90 -5.00 -4.98 0.78
C GLY A 90 -5.59 -4.36 2.05
N THR A 91 -5.39 -3.06 2.26
CA THR A 91 -5.94 -2.31 3.41
C THR A 91 -7.36 -1.83 3.16
N GLY A 92 -7.79 -1.71 1.90
CA GLY A 92 -9.15 -1.26 1.55
C GLY A 92 -9.25 0.22 1.21
N LEU A 93 -8.13 0.85 0.86
CA LEU A 93 -8.06 2.29 0.60
C LEU A 93 -8.42 2.62 -0.84
N LEU A 94 -9.71 2.49 -1.21
CA LEU A 94 -10.17 2.67 -2.60
C LEU A 94 -9.74 4.01 -3.21
N LYS A 95 -9.88 5.12 -2.48
CA LYS A 95 -9.45 6.44 -2.96
C LYS A 95 -7.94 6.53 -3.21
N MET A 96 -7.14 5.85 -2.38
CA MET A 96 -5.68 5.75 -2.57
C MET A 96 -5.35 4.95 -3.82
N VAL A 97 -5.96 3.78 -3.99
CA VAL A 97 -5.80 2.93 -5.18
C VAL A 97 -6.15 3.71 -6.45
N GLN A 98 -7.31 4.36 -6.46
CA GLN A 98 -7.78 5.22 -7.55
C GLN A 98 -6.86 6.39 -7.85
N TRP A 99 -6.21 6.95 -6.82
CA TRP A 99 -5.28 8.05 -6.99
C TRP A 99 -3.95 7.55 -7.56
N LEU A 100 -3.41 6.47 -7.00
CA LEU A 100 -2.17 5.85 -7.46
C LEU A 100 -2.29 5.41 -8.93
N ASP A 101 -3.43 4.81 -9.31
CA ASP A 101 -3.65 4.32 -10.68
C ASP A 101 -3.61 5.46 -11.72
N ARG A 102 -4.18 6.63 -11.37
CA ARG A 102 -4.25 7.78 -12.28
C ARG A 102 -2.97 8.62 -12.35
N ASN A 103 -2.15 8.59 -11.29
CA ASN A 103 -1.03 9.55 -11.14
C ASN A 103 0.35 8.86 -11.16
N ARG A 104 0.40 7.53 -11.05
CA ARG A 104 1.65 6.75 -10.92
C ARG A 104 1.74 5.73 -12.05
N HIS A 105 2.93 5.53 -12.58
CA HIS A 105 3.19 4.71 -13.77
C HIS A 105 3.95 3.42 -13.43
N GLU A 106 4.33 3.25 -12.17
CA GLU A 106 5.05 2.09 -11.64
C GLU A 106 4.21 0.80 -11.69
N GLY A 107 2.91 0.94 -11.95
CA GLY A 107 2.02 -0.13 -12.34
C GLY A 107 1.46 -0.95 -11.17
N CYS A 108 0.55 -1.84 -11.54
CA CYS A 108 -0.02 -2.85 -10.67
C CYS A 108 0.51 -4.22 -11.12
N THR A 109 0.67 -5.12 -10.16
CA THR A 109 0.85 -6.55 -10.46
C THR A 109 -0.42 -7.27 -10.05
N SER A 110 -0.62 -8.51 -10.49
CA SER A 110 -1.73 -9.37 -10.02
C SER A 110 -1.83 -9.43 -8.49
N ARG A 111 -0.73 -9.12 -7.79
CA ARG A 111 -0.67 -9.02 -6.33
C ARG A 111 -1.58 -7.96 -5.71
N ALA A 112 -1.93 -6.86 -6.39
CA ALA A 112 -2.85 -5.89 -5.78
C ALA A 112 -4.29 -6.43 -5.76
N MET A 113 -4.70 -7.14 -6.82
CA MET A 113 -5.97 -7.88 -6.81
C MET A 113 -5.94 -9.01 -5.77
N ASP A 114 -4.85 -9.77 -5.68
CA ASP A 114 -4.69 -10.80 -4.65
C ASP A 114 -4.79 -10.20 -3.23
N ALA A 115 -4.18 -9.04 -3.01
CA ALA A 115 -4.22 -8.32 -1.74
C ALA A 115 -5.64 -7.81 -1.43
N ALA A 116 -6.33 -7.20 -2.40
CA ALA A 116 -7.73 -6.80 -2.26
C ALA A 116 -8.64 -8.00 -1.94
N ALA A 117 -8.43 -9.13 -2.61
CA ALA A 117 -9.16 -10.37 -2.36
C ALA A 117 -8.91 -10.93 -0.95
N SER A 118 -7.65 -10.96 -0.53
CA SER A 118 -7.25 -11.34 0.84
C SER A 118 -7.87 -10.37 1.88
N GLY A 119 -7.92 -9.08 1.56
CA GLY A 119 -8.52 -8.05 2.40
C GLY A 119 -10.04 -8.15 2.49
N GLY A 120 -10.70 -8.70 1.47
CA GLY A 120 -12.16 -8.71 1.35
C GLY A 120 -12.72 -7.46 0.67
N HIS A 121 -11.90 -6.69 -0.04
CA HIS A 121 -12.23 -5.35 -0.54
C HIS A 121 -12.85 -5.41 -1.93
N PHE A 122 -14.14 -5.72 -1.97
CA PHE A 122 -14.88 -5.97 -3.21
C PHE A 122 -14.87 -4.79 -4.19
N GLU A 123 -15.06 -3.56 -3.71
CA GLU A 123 -15.05 -2.36 -4.57
C GLU A 123 -13.70 -2.16 -5.28
N ILE A 124 -12.61 -2.52 -4.62
CA ILE A 124 -11.26 -2.44 -5.19
C ILE A 124 -11.07 -3.52 -6.26
N LEU A 125 -11.61 -4.72 -6.06
CA LEU A 125 -11.58 -5.77 -7.10
C LEU A 125 -12.35 -5.36 -8.35
N LEU A 126 -13.54 -4.76 -8.17
CA LEU A 126 -14.33 -4.24 -9.28
C LEU A 126 -13.57 -3.14 -10.04
N PHE A 127 -12.98 -2.19 -9.31
CA PHE A 127 -12.19 -1.11 -9.89
C PHE A 127 -10.96 -1.63 -10.64
N LEU A 128 -10.16 -2.51 -10.02
CA LEU A 128 -8.96 -3.05 -10.65
C LEU A 128 -9.30 -3.89 -11.89
N ARG A 129 -10.45 -4.58 -11.91
CA ARG A 129 -10.91 -5.32 -13.09
C ARG A 129 -11.41 -4.41 -14.22
N SER A 130 -12.04 -3.28 -13.91
CA SER A 130 -12.52 -2.37 -14.97
C SER A 130 -11.36 -1.68 -15.69
N GLU A 131 -10.31 -1.34 -14.95
CA GLU A 131 -9.19 -0.55 -15.48
C GLU A 131 -7.99 -1.39 -15.93
N ARG A 132 -7.83 -2.66 -15.49
CA ARG A 132 -6.58 -3.43 -15.70
C ARG A 132 -6.80 -4.85 -16.21
N ILE A 133 -5.89 -5.27 -17.09
CA ILE A 133 -5.92 -6.56 -17.79
C ILE A 133 -5.19 -7.67 -17.00
N GLU A 134 -4.33 -7.30 -16.03
CA GLU A 134 -3.40 -8.21 -15.35
C GLU A 134 -4.10 -9.32 -14.52
N GLY A 135 -5.37 -9.12 -14.14
CA GLY A 135 -6.19 -10.12 -13.43
C GLY A 135 -5.67 -10.49 -12.03
N CYS A 136 -6.25 -11.54 -11.43
CA CYS A 136 -5.76 -12.13 -10.17
C CYS A 136 -4.94 -13.39 -10.41
N SER A 137 -4.07 -13.72 -9.45
CA SER A 137 -3.40 -15.02 -9.42
C SER A 137 -4.23 -16.07 -8.68
N ARG A 138 -3.77 -17.33 -8.73
CA ARG A 138 -4.34 -18.44 -7.94
C ARG A 138 -4.35 -18.16 -6.44
N ASN A 139 -3.47 -17.27 -5.96
CA ASN A 139 -3.42 -16.90 -4.54
C ASN A 139 -4.65 -16.13 -4.07
N ALA A 140 -5.35 -15.39 -4.96
CA ALA A 140 -6.54 -14.63 -4.58
C ALA A 140 -7.64 -15.53 -4.00
N ALA A 141 -7.97 -16.63 -4.67
CA ALA A 141 -9.00 -17.57 -4.21
C ALA A 141 -8.57 -18.29 -2.92
N PHE A 142 -7.31 -18.70 -2.83
CA PHE A 142 -6.75 -19.35 -1.64
C PHE A 142 -6.82 -18.45 -0.41
N GLU A 143 -6.39 -17.19 -0.53
CA GLU A 143 -6.38 -16.23 0.57
C GLU A 143 -7.80 -15.79 0.97
N ALA A 144 -8.69 -15.59 -0.02
CA ALA A 144 -10.10 -15.32 0.24
C ALA A 144 -10.75 -16.47 1.01
N GLN A 145 -10.49 -17.72 0.63
CA GLN A 145 -10.97 -18.90 1.36
C GLN A 145 -10.41 -18.96 2.79
N ARG A 146 -9.09 -18.83 2.95
CA ARG A 146 -8.40 -18.92 4.24
C ARG A 146 -8.91 -17.86 5.23
N LYS A 147 -9.16 -16.64 4.75
CA LYS A 147 -9.71 -15.52 5.54
C LYS A 147 -11.24 -15.46 5.56
N LYS A 148 -11.93 -16.48 5.03
CA LYS A 148 -13.40 -16.61 4.99
C LYS A 148 -14.10 -15.41 4.32
N ARG A 149 -13.52 -14.87 3.25
CA ARG A 149 -14.11 -13.83 2.39
C ARG A 149 -15.05 -14.47 1.37
N VAL A 150 -16.25 -14.86 1.81
CA VAL A 150 -17.19 -15.68 1.01
C VAL A 150 -17.62 -14.96 -0.27
N ASP A 151 -17.98 -13.67 -0.18
CA ASP A 151 -18.46 -12.90 -1.33
C ASP A 151 -17.38 -12.74 -2.41
N VAL A 152 -16.14 -12.45 -1.95
CA VAL A 152 -14.98 -12.38 -2.82
C VAL A 152 -14.67 -13.74 -3.46
N LEU A 153 -14.73 -14.83 -2.69
CA LEU A 153 -14.47 -16.16 -3.22
C LEU A 153 -15.51 -16.58 -4.27
N ALA A 154 -16.79 -16.30 -4.03
CA ALA A 154 -17.86 -16.56 -4.97
C ALA A 154 -17.65 -15.76 -6.27
N TRP A 155 -17.32 -14.47 -6.14
CA TRP A 155 -17.03 -13.62 -7.29
C TRP A 155 -15.81 -14.08 -8.08
N LEU A 156 -14.74 -14.51 -7.40
CA LEU A 156 -13.54 -15.05 -8.05
C LEU A 156 -13.86 -16.34 -8.80
N GLN A 157 -14.71 -17.21 -8.25
CA GLN A 157 -15.12 -18.45 -8.94
C GLN A 157 -15.97 -18.19 -10.18
N GLU A 158 -16.82 -17.18 -10.13
CA GLU A 158 -17.65 -16.77 -11.28
C GLU A 158 -16.81 -16.17 -12.41
N HIS A 159 -15.80 -15.37 -12.07
CA HIS A 159 -15.06 -14.56 -13.05
C HIS A 159 -13.67 -15.11 -13.42
N TYR A 160 -13.12 -16.01 -12.60
CA TYR A 160 -11.81 -16.66 -12.79
C TYR A 160 -11.92 -18.15 -12.43
N PRO A 161 -12.64 -18.97 -13.23
CA PRO A 161 -12.92 -20.37 -12.91
C PRO A 161 -11.67 -21.26 -12.83
N ASP A 162 -10.56 -20.85 -13.45
CA ASP A 162 -9.27 -21.54 -13.38
C ASP A 162 -8.45 -21.23 -12.10
N ALA A 163 -8.94 -20.32 -11.26
CA ALA A 163 -8.40 -20.15 -9.92
C ALA A 163 -8.85 -21.35 -9.06
N PRO A 164 -7.93 -22.09 -8.40
CA PRO A 164 -8.30 -23.30 -7.69
C PRO A 164 -9.31 -22.96 -6.59
N GLY A 165 -10.55 -23.43 -6.76
CA GLY A 165 -11.57 -23.38 -5.72
C GLY A 165 -11.19 -24.26 -4.53
N PRO A 166 -11.94 -24.18 -3.42
CA PRO A 166 -11.79 -25.10 -2.30
C PRO A 166 -11.76 -26.52 -2.84
N GLN A 167 -10.70 -27.27 -2.57
CA GLN A 167 -10.76 -28.72 -2.71
C GLN A 167 -11.95 -29.17 -1.87
N ARG A 168 -13.06 -29.51 -2.53
CA ARG A 168 -14.16 -30.22 -1.87
C ARG A 168 -13.48 -31.41 -1.22
N ARG A 169 -13.50 -31.48 0.12
CA ARG A 169 -13.17 -32.72 0.83
C ARG A 169 -14.08 -33.77 0.19
N VAL A 170 -13.51 -34.63 -0.64
CA VAL A 170 -14.16 -35.83 -1.11
C VAL A 170 -14.39 -36.62 0.18
N ARG A 171 -15.61 -36.54 0.72
CA ARG A 171 -16.06 -37.56 1.66
C ARG A 171 -16.09 -38.83 0.83
N ILE A 172 -15.04 -39.63 0.96
CA ILE A 172 -15.06 -41.01 0.54
C ILE A 172 -16.07 -41.65 1.50
N CYS A 173 -17.34 -41.70 1.09
CA CYS A 173 -18.29 -42.59 1.70
C CYS A 173 -17.79 -44.01 1.38
N HIS A 174 -17.16 -44.65 2.36
CA HIS A 174 -17.05 -46.10 2.35
C HIS A 174 -18.48 -46.66 2.38
N LEU A 175 -18.85 -47.33 1.29
CA LEU A 175 -19.93 -48.32 1.22
C LEU A 175 -19.21 -49.60 0.81
N ALA A 176 -18.88 -50.44 1.80
CA ALA A 176 -19.70 -51.55 2.31
C ALA A 176 -19.38 -52.82 1.50
#